data_AF-A0A7R9R1J7-F1
#
_entry.id   AF-A0A7R9R1J7-F1
#
_cell.length_a   1.000
_cell.length_b   1.000
_cell.length_c   1.000
_cell.angle_alpha   90.00
_cell.angle_beta   90.00
_cell.angle_gamma   90.00
#
_symmetry.space_group_name_H-M   'P 1'
#
loop_
_entity.id
_entity.type
_entity.pdbx_description
1 polymer ?
#
loop_
_entity_poly.entity_id
_entity_poly.type
_entity_poly.pdbx_seq_one_letter_code
_entity_poly.pdbx_strand_id
1 'polypeptide(L)'
;MANLSAKLDSVLSIDEIEKTGVLAATSQLHQRAQEIRHQRVNWQSYLQSQMISQEDFQFITQYESATGADQRSQLLGQYGEQCAHTFNSLLGHISKDQTIQYILCLIDDMVLEDKSR
;
A
#
# COMPACT_ATOMS: atom_id res chain seq x y z
N MET A 1 -8.35 -37.86 -22.90
CA MET A 1 -8.75 -36.48 -22.57
C MET A 1 -7.94 -36.05 -21.36
N ALA A 2 -6.90 -35.23 -21.57
CA ALA A 2 -6.02 -34.78 -20.49
C ALA A 2 -6.80 -33.84 -19.55
N ASN A 3 -6.71 -34.15 -18.26
CA ASN A 3 -7.56 -33.63 -17.19
C ASN A 3 -7.32 -32.12 -17.01
N LEU A 4 -8.36 -31.31 -17.27
CA LEU A 4 -8.32 -29.84 -17.19
C LEU A 4 -7.96 -29.34 -15.78
N SER A 5 -8.22 -30.17 -14.75
CA SER A 5 -7.82 -29.95 -13.35
C SER A 5 -6.29 -29.93 -13.16
N ALA A 6 -5.53 -30.76 -13.86
CA ALA A 6 -4.07 -30.80 -13.75
C ALA A 6 -3.40 -29.56 -14.38
N LYS A 7 -4.06 -28.92 -15.35
CA LYS A 7 -3.60 -27.65 -15.93
C LYS A 7 -3.91 -26.44 -15.03
N LEU A 8 -4.95 -26.52 -14.21
CA LEU A 8 -5.31 -25.44 -13.29
C LEU A 8 -4.40 -25.43 -12.05
N ASP A 9 -4.02 -26.61 -11.54
CA ASP A 9 -3.04 -26.73 -10.44
C ASP A 9 -1.63 -26.32 -10.86
N SER A 10 -1.26 -26.50 -12.14
CA SER A 10 0.02 -26.06 -12.67
C SER A 10 0.17 -24.53 -12.70
N VAL A 11 -0.92 -23.77 -12.82
CA VAL A 11 -0.93 -22.30 -12.90
C VAL A 11 -0.78 -21.65 -11.52
N LEU A 12 -0.88 -22.44 -10.44
CA LEU A 12 -0.75 -21.97 -9.06
C LEU A 12 0.41 -22.66 -8.33
N SER A 13 1.43 -23.08 -9.07
CA SER A 13 2.63 -23.65 -8.49
C SER A 13 3.30 -22.56 -7.62
N ILE A 14 3.43 -22.83 -6.33
CA ILE A 14 4.08 -21.96 -5.32
C ILE A 14 5.50 -21.53 -5.77
N ASP A 15 6.15 -22.35 -6.60
CA ASP A 15 7.42 -22.05 -7.27
C ASP A 15 7.37 -20.81 -8.19
N GLU A 16 6.23 -20.48 -8.81
CA GLU A 16 6.08 -19.25 -9.60
C GLU A 16 5.99 -18.01 -8.71
N ILE A 17 5.52 -18.13 -7.47
CA ILE A 17 5.46 -17.02 -6.50
C ILE A 17 6.85 -16.74 -5.91
N GLU A 18 7.65 -17.77 -5.62
CA GLU A 18 9.06 -17.59 -5.21
C GLU A 18 9.92 -17.07 -6.38
N LYS A 19 9.68 -17.55 -7.60
CA LYS A 19 10.30 -17.00 -8.81
C LYS A 19 9.81 -15.57 -9.09
N THR A 20 8.58 -15.23 -8.72
CA THR A 20 8.06 -13.85 -8.69
C THR A 20 8.80 -13.02 -7.64
N GLY A 21 9.21 -13.57 -6.49
CA GLY A 21 10.04 -12.86 -5.51
C GLY A 21 11.44 -12.49 -6.02
N VAL A 22 12.10 -13.41 -6.74
CA VAL A 22 13.44 -13.18 -7.33
C VAL A 22 13.38 -12.29 -8.59
N LEU A 23 12.31 -12.42 -9.39
CA LEU A 23 12.05 -11.52 -10.52
C LEU A 23 11.52 -10.15 -10.07
N ALA A 24 10.85 -10.05 -8.92
CA ALA A 24 10.38 -8.79 -8.34
C ALA A 24 11.55 -7.91 -7.93
N ALA A 25 12.60 -8.46 -7.31
CA ALA A 25 13.77 -7.67 -6.88
C ALA A 25 14.53 -6.98 -8.04
N THR A 26 14.39 -7.47 -9.28
CA THR A 26 15.00 -6.87 -10.49
C THR A 26 13.97 -6.25 -11.45
N SER A 27 12.68 -6.28 -11.08
CA SER A 27 11.61 -5.68 -11.86
C SER A 27 11.67 -4.16 -11.76
N GLN A 28 11.63 -3.48 -12.91
CA GLN A 28 11.60 -2.01 -12.99
C GLN A 28 10.46 -1.41 -12.13
N LEU A 29 9.36 -2.14 -11.97
CA LEU A 29 8.24 -1.75 -11.13
C LEU A 29 8.62 -1.70 -9.64
N HIS A 30 9.38 -2.68 -9.18
CA HIS A 30 9.79 -2.78 -7.78
C HIS A 30 10.85 -1.73 -7.44
N GLN A 31 11.77 -1.46 -8.37
CA GLN A 31 12.72 -0.35 -8.28
C GLN A 31 11.98 0.99 -8.20
N ARG A 32 11.02 1.24 -9.10
CA ARG A 32 10.14 2.42 -9.05
C ARG A 32 9.41 2.54 -7.72
N ALA A 33 8.80 1.46 -7.22
CA ALA A 33 8.10 1.47 -5.94
C ALA A 33 9.05 1.80 -4.78
N GLN A 34 10.27 1.25 -4.78
CA GLN A 34 11.29 1.62 -3.80
C GLN A 34 11.66 3.11 -3.91
N GLU A 35 11.87 3.65 -5.11
CA GLU A 35 12.14 5.08 -5.30
C GLU A 35 11.00 5.96 -4.76
N ILE A 36 9.75 5.56 -5.03
CA ILE A 36 8.55 6.27 -4.56
C ILE A 36 8.48 6.25 -3.03
N ARG A 37 8.75 5.12 -2.36
CA ARG A 37 8.74 5.02 -0.89
C ARG A 37 9.71 5.98 -0.19
N HIS A 38 10.81 6.34 -0.84
CA HIS A 38 11.78 7.31 -0.29
C HIS A 38 11.33 8.77 -0.43
N GLN A 39 10.25 9.03 -1.16
CA GLN A 39 9.73 10.37 -1.34
C GLN A 39 8.98 10.82 -0.09
N ARG A 40 8.99 12.12 0.18
CA ARG A 40 8.21 12.72 1.25
C ARG A 40 7.04 13.49 0.67
N VAL A 41 5.84 13.15 1.11
CA VAL A 41 4.63 13.92 0.81
C VAL A 41 4.48 15.00 1.87
N ASN A 42 4.17 16.23 1.44
CA ASN A 42 3.88 17.33 2.35
C ASN A 42 2.36 17.36 2.65
N TRP A 43 1.92 16.53 3.60
CA TRP A 43 0.52 16.45 4.02
C TRP A 43 -0.03 17.77 4.56
N GLN A 44 0.82 18.60 5.18
CA GLN A 44 0.42 19.89 5.73
C GLN A 44 -0.09 20.84 4.64
N SER A 45 0.51 20.81 3.45
CA SER A 45 0.06 21.63 2.33
C SER A 45 -1.33 21.22 1.83
N TYR A 46 -1.63 19.92 1.82
CA TYR A 46 -2.97 19.42 1.45
C TYR A 46 -4.03 19.77 2.49
N LEU A 47 -3.67 19.77 3.78
CA LEU A 47 -4.56 20.23 4.84
C LEU A 47 -4.82 21.74 4.72
N GLN A 48 -3.78 22.54 4.52
CA GLN A 48 -3.90 23.99 4.39
C GLN A 48 -4.71 24.42 3.16
N SER A 49 -4.62 23.67 2.07
CA SER A 49 -5.42 23.90 0.86
C SER A 49 -6.85 23.34 0.95
N GLN A 50 -7.22 22.73 2.09
CA GLN A 50 -8.51 22.08 2.32
C GLN A 50 -8.79 20.92 1.34
N MET A 51 -7.74 20.29 0.80
CA MET A 51 -7.89 19.10 -0.05
C MET A 51 -8.10 17.83 0.75
N ILE A 52 -7.69 17.81 2.02
CA ILE A 52 -7.89 16.70 2.95
C ILE A 52 -8.46 17.22 4.26
N SER A 53 -9.18 16.38 4.98
CA SER A 53 -9.71 16.75 6.29
C SER A 53 -8.62 16.75 7.37
N GLN A 54 -8.92 17.38 8.52
CA GLN A 54 -8.05 17.33 9.70
C GLN A 54 -7.88 15.90 10.23
N GLU A 55 -8.92 15.08 10.08
CA GLU A 55 -8.95 13.68 10.49
C GLU A 55 -8.06 12.82 9.58
N ASP A 56 -8.20 12.97 8.25
CA ASP A 56 -7.33 12.30 7.27
C ASP A 56 -5.85 12.65 7.50
N PHE A 57 -5.57 13.93 7.76
CA PHE A 57 -4.22 14.41 8.07
C PHE A 57 -3.66 13.77 9.35
N GLN A 58 -4.44 13.71 10.42
CA GLN A 58 -4.00 13.10 11.69
C GLN A 58 -3.73 11.61 11.52
N PHE A 59 -4.62 10.90 10.83
CA PHE A 59 -4.45 9.47 10.60
C PHE A 59 -3.21 9.18 9.74
N ILE A 60 -3.05 9.83 8.59
CA ILE A 60 -1.93 9.53 7.68
C ILE A 60 -0.58 9.85 8.30
N THR A 61 -0.48 10.96 9.04
CA THR A 61 0.76 11.33 9.75
C THR A 61 1.07 10.37 10.89
N GLN A 62 0.05 9.90 11.63
CA GLN A 62 0.21 8.87 12.63
C GLN A 62 0.67 7.54 12.01
N TYR A 63 0.02 7.12 10.92
CA TYR A 63 0.37 5.90 10.18
C TYR A 63 1.81 5.90 9.66
N GLU A 64 2.25 7.01 9.06
CA GLU A 64 3.64 7.16 8.59
C GLU A 64 4.66 7.20 9.73
N SER A 65 4.28 7.76 10.88
CA SER A 65 5.15 7.83 12.06
C SER A 65 5.29 6.50 12.82
N ALA A 66 4.37 5.55 12.60
CA ALA A 66 4.46 4.21 13.17
C ALA A 66 5.66 3.45 12.57
N THR A 67 6.70 3.27 13.38
CA THR A 67 7.94 2.60 12.98
C THR A 67 7.81 1.11 13.26
N GLY A 68 7.35 0.35 12.27
CA GLY A 68 7.34 -1.12 12.28
C GLY A 68 5.94 -1.74 12.18
N ALA A 69 5.91 -2.98 11.68
CA ALA A 69 4.68 -3.72 11.42
C ALA A 69 3.80 -3.92 12.65
N ASP A 70 4.39 -4.06 13.85
CA ASP A 70 3.63 -4.22 15.10
C ASP A 70 2.84 -2.95 15.47
N GLN A 71 3.48 -1.78 15.38
CA GLN A 71 2.83 -0.50 15.69
C GLN A 71 1.73 -0.18 14.68
N ARG A 72 1.98 -0.45 13.39
CA ARG A 72 0.97 -0.33 12.33
C ARG A 72 -0.17 -1.30 12.55
N SER A 73 0.12 -2.55 12.90
CA SER A 73 -0.90 -3.55 13.18
C SER A 73 -1.78 -3.16 14.36
N GLN A 74 -1.19 -2.61 15.43
CA GLN A 74 -1.96 -2.08 16.56
C GLN A 74 -2.85 -0.90 16.15
N LEU A 75 -2.28 0.06 15.40
CA LEU A 75 -3.03 1.22 14.90
C LEU A 75 -4.21 0.78 14.03
N LEU A 76 -3.97 -0.13 13.09
CA LEU A 76 -5.00 -0.66 12.19
C LEU A 76 -6.01 -1.56 12.90
N GLY A 77 -5.61 -2.27 13.95
CA GLY A 77 -6.53 -3.04 14.79
C GLY A 77 -7.51 -2.16 15.57
N GLN A 78 -7.09 -0.94 15.93
CA GLN A 78 -7.94 0.02 16.63
C GLN A 78 -8.73 0.93 15.68
N TYR A 79 -8.17 1.29 14.53
CA TYR A 79 -8.70 2.31 13.62
C TYR A 79 -8.82 1.81 12.16
N GLY A 80 -9.10 0.52 11.96
CA GLY A 80 -9.13 -0.10 10.63
C GLY A 80 -10.14 0.53 9.66
N GLU A 81 -11.34 0.87 10.14
CA GLU A 81 -12.35 1.55 9.32
C GLU A 81 -11.89 2.97 8.93
N GLN A 82 -11.28 3.70 9.87
CA GLN A 82 -10.72 5.02 9.62
C GLN A 82 -9.59 4.98 8.59
N CYS A 83 -8.79 3.91 8.60
CA CYS A 83 -7.75 3.68 7.61
C CYS A 83 -8.32 3.62 6.19
N ALA A 84 -9.33 2.77 5.99
CA ALA A 84 -9.99 2.62 4.69
C ALA A 84 -10.65 3.93 4.24
N HIS A 85 -11.35 4.62 5.14
CA HIS A 85 -11.95 5.91 4.87
C HIS A 85 -10.89 6.95 4.46
N THR A 86 -9.78 7.03 5.22
CA THR A 86 -8.69 7.98 4.97
C THR A 86 -8.08 7.72 3.60
N PHE A 87 -7.67 6.48 3.29
CA PHE A 87 -7.09 6.19 1.98
C PHE A 87 -8.05 6.45 0.82
N ASN A 88 -9.33 6.13 0.98
CA ASN A 88 -10.35 6.46 -0.02
C ASN A 88 -10.52 7.98 -0.20
N SER A 89 -10.55 8.75 0.90
CA SER A 89 -10.62 10.22 0.88
C SER A 89 -9.40 10.81 0.16
N LEU A 90 -8.19 10.36 0.50
CA LEU A 90 -6.95 10.84 -0.10
C LEU A 90 -6.90 10.58 -1.61
N LEU A 91 -7.25 9.36 -2.05
CA LEU A 91 -7.30 9.00 -3.47
C LEU A 91 -8.42 9.73 -4.23
N GLY A 92 -9.53 10.05 -3.56
CA GLY A 92 -10.65 10.78 -4.16
C GLY A 92 -10.38 12.28 -4.37
N HIS A 93 -9.61 12.91 -3.47
CA HIS A 93 -9.41 14.37 -3.48
C HIS A 93 -8.05 14.81 -4.03
N ILE A 94 -7.01 13.99 -3.92
CA ILE A 94 -5.67 14.35 -4.42
C ILE A 94 -5.50 13.83 -5.85
N SER A 95 -5.09 14.70 -6.78
CA SER A 95 -4.84 14.31 -8.17
C SER A 95 -3.39 14.48 -8.62
N LYS A 96 -2.46 14.76 -7.69
CA LYS A 96 -1.03 14.86 -8.00
C LYS A 96 -0.46 13.45 -8.17
N ASP A 97 -0.04 13.09 -9.38
CA ASP A 97 0.49 11.76 -9.75
C ASP A 97 1.45 11.17 -8.72
N GLN A 98 2.47 11.93 -8.33
CA GLN A 98 3.47 11.50 -7.37
C GLN A 98 2.87 11.11 -6.01
N THR A 99 1.90 11.89 -5.53
CA THR A 99 1.24 11.62 -4.25
C THR A 99 0.31 10.43 -4.36
N ILE A 100 -0.40 10.26 -5.48
CA ILE A 100 -1.21 9.06 -5.73
C ILE A 100 -0.34 7.80 -5.73
N GLN A 101 0.77 7.82 -6.47
CA GLN A 101 1.71 6.70 -6.50
C GLN A 101 2.22 6.36 -5.10
N TYR A 102 2.55 7.38 -4.32
CA TYR A 102 2.99 7.20 -2.93
C TYR A 102 1.91 6.56 -2.05
N ILE A 103 0.66 7.04 -2.13
CA ILE A 103 -0.47 6.46 -1.40
C ILE A 103 -0.67 4.99 -1.78
N LEU A 104 -0.58 4.66 -3.07
CA LEU A 104 -0.68 3.29 -3.55
C LEU A 104 0.45 2.40 -3.01
N CYS A 105 1.67 2.91 -2.91
CA CYS A 105 2.77 2.18 -2.26
C CYS A 105 2.51 1.95 -0.76
N LEU A 106 1.93 2.91 -0.04
CA LEU A 106 1.56 2.71 1.37
C LEU A 106 0.50 1.61 1.54
N ILE A 107 -0.48 1.56 0.64
CA ILE A 107 -1.52 0.53 0.63
C ILE A 107 -0.92 -0.84 0.28
N ASP A 108 -0.04 -0.90 -0.73
CA ASP A 108 0.68 -2.12 -1.10
C ASP A 108 1.49 -2.67 0.08
N ASP A 109 2.26 -1.81 0.76
CA ASP A 109 3.03 -2.19 1.95
C ASP A 109 2.11 -2.69 3.08
N MET A 110 0.98 -2.03 3.33
CA MET A 110 0.00 -2.43 4.34
C MET A 110 -0.57 -3.83 4.09
N VAL A 111 -0.89 -4.15 2.84
CA VAL A 111 -1.44 -5.47 2.44
C VAL A 111 -0.34 -6.54 2.43
N LEU A 112 0.89 -6.17 2.07
CA LEU A 112 2.04 -7.08 2.09
C LEU A 112 2.49 -7.43 3.51
N GLU A 113 2.36 -6.50 4.47
CA GLU A 113 2.63 -6.74 5.88
C GLU A 113 1.73 -7.84 6.47
N ASP A 114 0.47 -7.91 6.02
CA ASP A 114 -0.48 -8.94 6.45
C ASP A 114 -1.55 -9.19 5.38
N LYS A 115 -1.41 -10.33 4.71
CA LYS A 115 -2.26 -10.76 3.58
C LYS A 115 -3.67 -11.18 3.98
N SER A 116 -4.00 -11.23 5.26
CA SER A 116 -5.33 -11.61 5.74
C SER A 116 -6.33 -10.45 5.81
N ARG A 117 -5.85 -9.23 5.55
CA ARG A 117 -6.62 -7.97 5.51
C ARG A 117 -7.35 -7.80 4.18
#